data_AF-A0A1V6PS60-F1
#
_entry.id   AF-A0A1V6PS60-F1
#
_cell.length_a   1.000
_cell.length_b   1.000
_cell.length_c   1.000
_cell.angle_alpha   90.00
_cell.angle_beta   90.00
_cell.angle_gamma   90.00
#
_symmetry.space_group_name_H-M   'P 1'
#
loop_
_entity.id
_entity.type
_entity.pdbx_description
1 polymer ?
#
loop_
_entity_poly.entity_id
_entity_poly.type
_entity_poly.pdbx_seq_one_letter_code
_entity_poly.pdbx_strand_id
1 'polypeptide(L)'
;MLLTHFATIAALVVLAVAAPARPVPRDVSTDVLGQLNLFAQYAAASYCTNNVNSTGDGLSCLEGNCPSVQSAETTTIYEFDESTEFGDVAGFLAADQTNNLLVLSFRGSRTLSTWIANLDFGLTDASSLCSDCEVHSGFWKSWETVADDLTVKIKAALSTYSGYTLVLTGHSFGAAVATLGGTVLRNAGYELELYTYGQPRLGNEALATYITNQGTVYRVTHTDDVVPKLPPASFGFSHSSPEYWITSGNNVAVTSSDVTVIEGVGSKAGNAGTANPDVEAHNCGPQGPRRRSRLKAILLTIFIVLALYLLFFSHSSTRSPVTADTGSYAQRHGSAAPSSVDELARPAMRKRKEMVVASMKSDDTSWLSKYFPDWTKSIYVVDDKRAPLTVTMNKGRESMVYLTYIIDNYDNLPETMLFIHSQRYQWHNDDPYYDGVPPLQNFQVPYLQQQGYVNLRCVWTLGCPTEIRPLTDTHRDAVHAGEYFKTGFMELFPGVPIPEEVGVSCCAQFGVSRSKVLERPRSDYERFRTWLVNTDLPDDLSGRIMEYSWHSMFPQPLHIEG
;
A
#
# COMPACT_ATOMS: atom_id res chain seq x y z
N MET A 1 -42.47 -58.89 3.63
CA MET A 1 -41.51 -59.69 4.41
C MET A 1 -40.18 -58.95 4.33
N LEU A 2 -39.57 -58.58 5.47
CA LEU A 2 -38.34 -57.76 5.60
C LEU A 2 -38.50 -56.29 5.07
N LEU A 3 -38.21 -55.19 5.80
CA LEU A 3 -37.07 -54.79 6.65
C LEU A 3 -35.73 -54.81 5.87
N THR A 4 -34.74 -53.90 5.95
CA THR A 4 -34.48 -52.63 6.67
C THR A 4 -33.30 -51.95 5.94
N HIS A 5 -32.97 -50.65 6.04
CA HIS A 5 -33.42 -49.53 6.88
C HIS A 5 -33.53 -48.24 6.04
N PHE A 6 -34.15 -47.19 6.58
CA PHE A 6 -33.74 -45.79 6.35
C PHE A 6 -33.72 -45.07 7.71
N ALA A 7 -32.58 -44.52 8.09
CA ALA A 7 -32.41 -43.88 9.39
C ALA A 7 -32.94 -42.44 9.39
N THR A 8 -33.53 -42.06 10.52
CA THR A 8 -34.07 -40.74 10.84
C THR A 8 -33.08 -39.59 10.57
N ILE A 9 -33.53 -38.58 9.81
CA ILE A 9 -32.87 -37.26 9.78
C ILE A 9 -33.19 -36.55 11.10
N ALA A 10 -32.21 -36.50 12.01
CA ALA A 10 -32.31 -35.69 13.21
C ALA A 10 -31.91 -34.24 12.88
N ALA A 11 -32.87 -33.31 12.90
CA ALA A 11 -32.59 -31.90 12.76
C ALA A 11 -31.93 -31.35 14.04
N LEU A 12 -30.61 -31.19 14.02
CA LEU A 12 -29.87 -30.50 15.07
C LEU A 12 -30.11 -28.99 14.98
N VAL A 13 -31.18 -28.52 15.64
CA VAL A 13 -31.35 -27.11 15.97
C VAL A 13 -30.31 -26.77 17.04
N VAL A 14 -29.16 -26.25 16.62
CA VAL A 14 -28.22 -25.61 17.54
C VAL A 14 -28.85 -24.30 17.99
N LEU A 15 -29.48 -24.31 19.16
CA LEU A 15 -29.78 -23.11 19.92
C LEU A 15 -28.45 -22.46 20.29
N ALA A 16 -28.01 -21.50 19.46
CA ALA A 16 -26.97 -20.56 19.82
C ALA A 16 -27.47 -19.75 21.01
N VAL A 17 -27.12 -20.18 22.22
CA VAL A 17 -27.25 -19.35 23.42
C VAL A 17 -26.29 -18.20 23.23
N ALA A 18 -26.80 -17.09 22.71
CA ALA A 18 -26.09 -15.83 22.69
C ALA A 18 -25.74 -15.50 24.15
N ALA A 19 -24.46 -15.64 24.49
CA ALA A 19 -23.97 -15.13 25.76
C ALA A 19 -24.36 -13.64 25.83
N PRO A 20 -24.93 -13.16 26.95
CA PRO A 20 -25.29 -11.76 27.07
C PRO A 20 -24.02 -10.94 26.86
N ALA A 21 -23.98 -10.18 25.76
CA ALA A 21 -22.89 -9.24 25.52
C ALA A 21 -22.81 -8.33 26.75
N ARG A 22 -21.67 -8.37 27.46
CA ARG A 22 -21.42 -7.43 28.55
C ARG A 22 -21.62 -6.03 27.96
N PRO A 23 -22.39 -5.14 28.61
CA PRO A 23 -22.57 -3.79 28.11
C PRO A 23 -21.20 -3.11 28.08
N VAL A 24 -20.65 -2.97 26.88
CA VAL A 24 -19.43 -2.22 26.62
C VAL A 24 -19.70 -0.77 27.05
N PRO A 25 -18.85 -0.12 27.86
CA PRO A 25 -19.02 1.28 28.24
C PRO A 25 -19.13 2.14 26.97
N ARG A 26 -20.28 2.82 26.81
CA ARG A 26 -20.63 3.53 25.57
C ARG A 26 -20.17 4.98 25.49
N ASP A 27 -19.64 5.51 26.60
CA ASP A 27 -19.28 6.92 26.70
C ASP A 27 -17.88 7.06 27.35
N VAL A 28 -17.07 7.97 26.82
CA VAL A 28 -15.86 8.49 27.51
C VAL A 28 -16.21 9.77 28.27
N SER A 29 -15.36 10.19 29.23
CA SER A 29 -15.55 11.52 29.84
C SER A 29 -15.25 12.64 28.83
N THR A 30 -15.80 13.83 29.08
CA THR A 30 -15.47 15.05 28.32
C THR A 30 -13.97 15.35 28.33
N ASP A 31 -13.31 15.03 29.43
CA ASP A 31 -11.90 15.32 29.65
C ASP A 31 -11.03 14.35 28.84
N VAL A 32 -11.38 13.06 28.82
CA VAL A 32 -10.75 12.07 27.93
C VAL A 32 -10.93 12.48 26.47
N LEU A 33 -12.15 12.83 26.04
CA LEU A 33 -12.36 13.34 24.68
C LEU A 33 -11.54 14.60 24.40
N GLY A 34 -11.38 15.49 25.39
CA GLY A 34 -10.50 16.66 25.32
C GLY A 34 -9.04 16.28 25.03
N GLN A 35 -8.49 15.29 25.74
CA GLN A 35 -7.13 14.79 25.50
C GLN A 35 -7.00 14.08 24.15
N LEU A 36 -7.97 13.24 23.77
CA LEU A 36 -8.00 12.62 22.44
C LEU A 36 -8.02 13.68 21.32
N ASN A 37 -8.75 14.78 21.51
CA ASN A 37 -8.79 15.90 20.56
C ASN A 37 -7.45 16.67 20.52
N LEU A 38 -6.78 16.84 21.65
CA LEU A 38 -5.49 17.55 21.73
C LEU A 38 -4.37 16.73 21.07
N PHE A 39 -4.23 15.45 21.41
CA PHE A 39 -3.13 14.64 20.88
C PHE A 39 -3.35 14.20 19.42
N ALA A 40 -4.60 14.17 18.94
CA ALA A 40 -4.89 14.09 17.50
C ALA A 40 -4.38 15.33 16.73
N GLN A 41 -4.44 16.52 17.34
CA GLN A 41 -3.91 17.75 16.73
C GLN A 41 -2.38 17.79 16.74
N TYR A 42 -1.72 17.26 17.78
CA TYR A 42 -0.27 17.05 17.76
C TYR A 42 0.13 16.06 16.65
N ALA A 43 -0.56 14.93 16.56
CA ALA A 43 -0.34 13.97 15.48
C ALA A 43 -0.55 14.61 14.09
N ALA A 44 -1.57 15.46 13.91
CA ALA A 44 -1.78 16.22 12.69
C ALA A 44 -0.68 17.26 12.42
N ALA A 45 -0.17 17.95 13.45
CA ALA A 45 0.89 18.95 13.34
C ALA A 45 2.21 18.36 12.81
N SER A 46 2.49 17.07 13.06
CA SER A 46 3.67 16.37 12.53
C SER A 46 3.68 16.21 11.00
N TYR A 47 2.54 16.41 10.32
CA TYR A 47 2.46 16.43 8.85
C TYR A 47 2.78 17.81 8.24
N CYS A 48 2.82 18.88 9.06
CA CYS A 48 3.14 20.21 8.57
C CYS A 48 4.66 20.35 8.41
N THR A 49 5.09 20.61 7.17
CA THR A 49 6.52 20.69 6.81
C THR A 49 7.28 21.80 7.55
N ASN A 50 6.56 22.82 8.02
CA ASN A 50 7.07 23.91 8.85
C ASN A 50 7.22 23.57 10.35
N ASN A 51 7.05 22.31 10.76
CA ASN A 51 7.28 21.83 12.13
C ASN A 51 8.40 20.77 12.17
N VAL A 52 9.16 20.62 11.06
CA VAL A 52 10.27 19.66 10.92
C VAL A 52 11.53 20.31 10.30
N ASN A 53 11.57 21.65 10.23
CA ASN A 53 12.70 22.41 9.68
C ASN A 53 12.88 23.82 10.31
N SER A 54 12.40 23.99 11.54
CA SER A 54 12.19 25.26 12.24
C SER A 54 12.48 25.15 13.75
N THR A 55 13.50 24.37 14.12
CA THR A 55 13.76 24.03 15.53
C THR A 55 13.91 25.26 16.41
N GLY A 56 13.07 25.35 17.45
CA GLY A 56 12.99 26.49 18.36
C GLY A 56 11.78 27.40 18.13
N ASP A 57 11.04 27.21 17.04
CA ASP A 57 9.76 27.90 16.81
C ASP A 57 8.60 27.19 17.54
N GLY A 58 7.47 27.89 17.64
CA GLY A 58 6.21 27.31 18.12
C GLY A 58 5.50 26.52 17.01
N LEU A 59 4.81 25.44 17.39
CA LEU A 59 4.13 24.56 16.43
C LEU A 59 2.99 25.30 15.71
N SER A 60 2.95 25.18 14.39
CA SER A 60 1.88 25.79 13.60
C SER A 60 1.39 24.92 12.44
N CYS A 61 0.11 25.07 12.10
CA CYS A 61 -0.51 24.33 11.01
C CYS A 61 -1.27 25.28 10.07
N LEU A 62 -0.81 25.38 8.82
CA LEU A 62 -1.35 26.32 7.83
C LEU A 62 -2.79 25.98 7.40
N GLU A 63 -3.21 24.72 7.54
CA GLU A 63 -4.56 24.27 7.17
C GLU A 63 -5.60 24.40 8.32
N GLY A 64 -5.18 24.86 9.50
CA GLY A 64 -6.07 25.04 10.66
C GLY A 64 -6.58 23.72 11.26
N ASN A 65 -5.82 22.63 11.09
CA ASN A 65 -6.08 21.29 11.65
C ASN A 65 -5.47 21.07 13.05
N CYS A 66 -4.72 22.04 13.61
CA CYS A 66 -4.21 21.99 14.98
C CYS A 66 -4.49 23.26 15.83
N PRO A 67 -5.72 23.81 15.84
CA PRO A 67 -6.03 25.10 16.49
C PRO A 67 -5.72 25.18 17.99
N SER A 68 -5.88 24.08 18.75
CA SER A 68 -5.52 24.02 20.17
C SER A 68 -4.01 24.07 20.37
N VAL A 69 -3.24 23.34 19.54
CA VAL A 69 -1.77 23.35 19.57
C VAL A 69 -1.23 24.73 19.17
N GLN A 70 -1.82 25.36 18.14
CA GLN A 70 -1.50 26.75 17.73
C GLN A 70 -1.85 27.81 18.77
N SER A 71 -2.80 27.52 19.68
CA SER A 71 -3.16 28.42 20.78
C SER A 71 -2.30 28.23 22.04
N ALA A 72 -1.56 27.13 22.13
CA ALA A 72 -0.65 26.85 23.22
C ALA A 72 0.71 27.50 22.96
N GLU A 73 1.30 28.05 24.02
CA GLU A 73 2.74 28.34 24.05
C GLU A 73 3.48 27.00 23.92
N THR A 74 4.10 26.78 22.76
CA THR A 74 4.87 25.58 22.41
C THR A 74 6.24 25.96 21.87
N THR A 75 7.19 25.02 21.92
CA THR A 75 8.54 25.20 21.36
C THR A 75 9.08 23.86 20.89
N THR A 76 9.49 23.74 19.63
CA THR A 76 10.17 22.52 19.16
C THR A 76 11.59 22.44 19.75
N ILE A 77 11.86 21.37 20.50
CA ILE A 77 13.15 21.09 21.13
C ILE A 77 14.06 20.36 20.13
N TYR A 78 13.46 19.49 19.33
CA TYR A 78 14.14 18.67 18.34
C TYR A 78 13.16 18.25 17.24
N GLU A 79 13.64 18.14 16.01
CA GLU A 79 12.88 17.84 14.81
C GLU A 79 13.68 16.82 13.98
N PHE A 80 12.97 15.91 13.30
CA PHE A 80 13.58 14.83 12.51
C PHE A 80 12.71 14.50 11.29
N ASP A 81 13.35 14.11 10.18
CA ASP A 81 12.72 13.57 8.96
C ASP A 81 13.71 12.57 8.32
N GLU A 82 13.93 11.45 9.02
CA GLU A 82 14.88 10.41 8.62
C GLU A 82 14.22 9.46 7.60
N SER A 83 14.86 9.30 6.45
CA SER A 83 14.34 8.43 5.38
C SER A 83 14.84 6.99 5.56
N THR A 84 13.93 6.01 5.59
CA THR A 84 14.28 4.59 5.71
C THR A 84 13.62 3.76 4.61
N GLU A 85 14.23 2.63 4.25
CA GLU A 85 13.68 1.64 3.29
C GLU A 85 12.25 1.15 3.66
N PHE A 86 11.85 1.30 4.93
CA PHE A 86 10.59 0.83 5.48
C PHE A 86 9.57 1.94 5.79
N GLY A 87 9.92 3.21 5.48
CA GLY A 87 9.08 4.39 5.64
C GLY A 87 9.81 5.55 6.30
N ASP A 88 9.54 6.79 5.85
CA ASP A 88 10.12 8.02 6.40
C ASP A 88 9.66 8.22 7.86
N VAL A 89 10.63 8.26 8.77
CA VAL A 89 10.41 8.49 10.21
C VAL A 89 10.65 9.95 10.50
N ALA A 90 9.55 10.70 10.63
CA ALA A 90 9.60 12.14 10.86
C ALA A 90 8.74 12.56 12.04
N GLY A 91 9.03 13.75 12.56
CA GLY A 91 8.31 14.28 13.70
C GLY A 91 9.09 15.33 14.45
N PHE A 92 8.63 15.58 15.68
CA PHE A 92 9.25 16.52 16.60
C PHE A 92 9.10 16.07 18.04
N LEU A 93 10.02 16.52 18.89
CA LEU A 93 9.85 16.64 20.33
C LEU A 93 9.61 18.12 20.65
N ALA A 94 8.46 18.46 21.22
CA ALA A 94 8.11 19.83 21.60
C ALA A 94 7.81 19.95 23.09
N ALA A 95 8.16 21.09 23.68
CA ALA A 95 7.57 21.53 24.94
C ALA A 95 6.22 22.22 24.66
N ASP A 96 5.26 22.00 25.56
CA ASP A 96 4.02 22.75 25.68
C ASP A 96 3.98 23.35 27.09
N GLN A 97 4.27 24.64 27.16
CA GLN A 97 4.31 25.41 28.40
C GLN A 97 2.90 25.72 28.94
N THR A 98 1.87 25.59 28.10
CA THR A 98 0.47 25.82 28.49
C THR A 98 -0.11 24.64 29.26
N ASN A 99 0.20 23.42 28.81
CA ASN A 99 -0.30 22.17 29.38
C ASN A 99 0.73 21.42 30.24
N ASN A 100 1.98 21.90 30.31
CA ASN A 100 3.12 21.23 30.96
C ASN A 100 3.40 19.83 30.38
N LEU A 101 3.52 19.75 29.05
CA LEU A 101 3.75 18.51 28.32
C LEU A 101 5.07 18.54 27.56
N LEU A 102 5.73 17.38 27.48
CA LEU A 102 6.76 17.10 26.49
C LEU A 102 6.14 16.14 25.48
N VAL A 103 5.83 16.63 24.28
CA VAL A 103 5.13 15.85 23.26
C VAL A 103 6.11 15.41 22.18
N LEU A 104 6.33 14.10 22.08
CA LEU A 104 7.01 13.46 20.96
C LEU A 104 5.97 12.96 19.97
N SER A 105 5.85 13.64 18.82
CA SER A 105 4.86 13.33 17.79
C SER A 105 5.50 12.77 16.54
N PHE A 106 5.05 11.59 16.11
CA PHE A 106 5.51 10.93 14.88
C PHE A 106 4.51 11.11 13.72
N ARG A 107 5.05 11.53 12.57
CA ARG A 107 4.35 11.61 11.29
C ARG A 107 4.10 10.22 10.74
N GLY A 108 2.97 10.03 10.07
CA GLY A 108 2.76 8.88 9.19
C GLY A 108 3.40 9.08 7.82
N SER A 109 3.24 8.09 6.95
CA SER A 109 3.78 8.15 5.59
C SER A 109 3.07 9.22 4.75
N ARG A 110 3.84 9.99 3.99
CA ARG A 110 3.34 11.10 3.14
C ARG A 110 2.32 10.61 2.08
N THR A 111 2.38 9.33 1.70
CA THR A 111 1.47 8.66 0.77
C THR A 111 0.84 7.42 1.41
N LEU A 112 -0.09 7.65 2.34
CA LEU A 112 -0.81 6.61 3.09
C LEU A 112 -1.26 5.41 2.25
N SER A 113 -1.94 5.62 1.12
CA SER A 113 -2.44 4.55 0.26
C SER A 113 -1.31 3.71 -0.35
N THR A 114 -0.18 4.34 -0.65
CA THR A 114 1.05 3.66 -1.10
C THR A 114 1.71 2.91 0.05
N TRP A 115 1.68 3.42 1.28
CA TRP A 115 2.23 2.69 2.44
C TRP A 115 1.34 1.50 2.87
N ILE A 116 0.01 1.66 2.84
CA ILE A 116 -0.96 0.57 3.06
C ILE A 116 -0.71 -0.56 2.07
N ALA A 117 -0.44 -0.18 0.81
CA ALA A 117 0.00 -1.12 -0.21
C ALA A 117 1.35 -1.74 0.18
N ASN A 118 2.43 -0.96 0.31
CA ASN A 118 3.81 -1.42 0.53
C ASN A 118 4.07 -2.19 1.85
N LEU A 119 3.05 -2.52 2.64
CA LEU A 119 3.21 -3.07 3.98
C LEU A 119 3.73 -4.52 3.96
N ASP A 120 5.03 -4.70 4.18
CA ASP A 120 5.66 -6.01 4.37
C ASP A 120 5.26 -6.62 5.72
N PHE A 121 4.42 -7.67 5.69
CA PHE A 121 3.93 -8.35 6.89
C PHE A 121 4.99 -9.24 7.59
N GLY A 122 6.28 -9.08 7.29
CA GLY A 122 7.38 -9.76 7.97
C GLY A 122 7.45 -9.45 9.47
N LEU A 123 7.19 -10.47 10.29
CA LEU A 123 7.54 -10.47 11.70
C LEU A 123 9.05 -10.70 11.89
N THR A 124 9.65 -9.99 12.84
CA THR A 124 11.02 -10.21 13.34
C THR A 124 11.01 -10.42 14.84
N ASP A 125 12.01 -11.11 15.37
CA ASP A 125 12.20 -11.28 16.81
C ASP A 125 12.29 -9.92 17.52
N ALA A 126 11.53 -9.78 18.60
CA ALA A 126 11.53 -8.66 19.53
C ALA A 126 11.65 -9.15 20.97
N SER A 127 12.36 -10.26 21.20
CA SER A 127 12.65 -10.80 22.53
C SER A 127 13.41 -9.82 23.45
N SER A 128 13.97 -8.75 22.88
CA SER A 128 14.53 -7.59 23.60
C SER A 128 13.48 -6.72 24.31
N LEU A 129 12.22 -6.72 23.85
CA LEU A 129 11.09 -6.07 24.50
C LEU A 129 10.46 -6.96 25.57
N CYS A 130 10.18 -8.22 25.21
CA CYS A 130 9.41 -9.16 26.02
C CYS A 130 9.53 -10.61 25.53
N SER A 131 9.28 -11.59 26.40
CA SER A 131 9.35 -13.02 26.04
C SER A 131 8.41 -13.35 24.89
N ASP A 132 8.93 -14.08 23.89
CA ASP A 132 8.17 -14.60 22.74
C ASP A 132 7.51 -13.49 21.89
N CYS A 133 7.96 -12.25 22.04
CA CYS A 133 7.45 -11.12 21.29
C CYS A 133 8.07 -11.04 19.90
N GLU A 134 7.22 -10.91 18.90
CA GLU A 134 7.59 -10.63 17.51
C GLU A 134 6.93 -9.33 17.07
N VAL A 135 7.65 -8.54 16.27
CA VAL A 135 7.25 -7.19 15.83
C VAL A 135 7.33 -7.10 14.31
N HIS A 136 6.55 -6.21 13.70
CA HIS A 136 6.68 -5.83 12.30
C HIS A 136 8.09 -5.29 12.02
N SER A 137 8.82 -5.93 11.11
CA SER A 137 10.22 -5.63 10.80
C SER A 137 10.45 -4.15 10.45
N GLY A 138 9.62 -3.60 9.56
CA GLY A 138 9.65 -2.20 9.16
C GLY A 138 9.45 -1.21 10.30
N PHE A 139 8.42 -1.38 11.14
CA PHE A 139 8.14 -0.46 12.26
C PHE A 139 9.24 -0.50 13.32
N TRP A 140 9.84 -1.67 13.52
CA TRP A 140 10.95 -1.84 14.46
C TRP A 140 12.21 -1.11 13.98
N LYS A 141 12.65 -1.34 12.74
CA LYS A 141 13.78 -0.62 12.13
C LYS A 141 13.56 0.89 12.10
N SER A 142 12.33 1.32 11.82
CA SER A 142 11.91 2.72 11.84
C SER A 142 12.11 3.37 13.22
N TRP A 143 11.76 2.66 14.30
CA TRP A 143 12.07 3.11 15.65
C TRP A 143 13.58 3.11 15.91
N GLU A 144 14.30 2.03 15.58
CA GLU A 144 15.75 1.90 15.79
C GLU A 144 16.56 3.03 15.14
N THR A 145 16.16 3.52 13.96
CA THR A 145 16.82 4.64 13.27
C THR A 145 16.89 5.92 14.11
N VAL A 146 15.87 6.20 14.92
CA VAL A 146 15.76 7.45 15.70
C VAL A 146 15.93 7.25 17.21
N ALA A 147 15.94 6.00 17.68
CA ALA A 147 15.88 5.64 19.10
C ALA A 147 17.00 6.27 19.95
N ASP A 148 18.24 6.23 19.47
CA ASP A 148 19.41 6.71 20.22
C ASP A 148 19.37 8.24 20.41
N ASP A 149 19.20 9.02 19.34
CA ASP A 149 19.16 10.49 19.44
C ASP A 149 17.91 10.95 20.21
N LEU A 150 16.73 10.38 19.93
CA LEU A 150 15.51 10.69 20.67
C LEU A 150 15.66 10.39 22.17
N THR A 151 16.26 9.27 22.56
CA THR A 151 16.49 8.97 23.99
C THR A 151 17.39 10.02 24.64
N VAL A 152 18.41 10.53 23.94
CA VAL A 152 19.24 11.64 24.42
C VAL A 152 18.44 12.94 24.53
N LYS A 153 17.63 13.31 23.53
CA LYS A 153 16.81 14.55 23.59
C LYS A 153 15.75 14.48 24.68
N ILE A 154 15.03 13.36 24.81
CA ILE A 154 14.00 13.14 25.83
C ILE A 154 14.60 13.29 27.23
N LYS A 155 15.75 12.66 27.47
CA LYS A 155 16.46 12.78 28.76
C LYS A 155 16.90 14.21 29.07
N ALA A 156 17.40 14.95 28.07
CA ALA A 156 17.74 16.35 28.23
C ALA A 156 16.50 17.23 28.48
N ALA A 157 15.42 17.01 27.73
CA ALA A 157 14.16 17.73 27.86
C ALA A 157 13.52 17.51 29.25
N LEU A 158 13.44 16.27 29.73
CA LEU A 158 12.92 15.96 31.08
C LEU A 158 13.76 16.59 32.21
N SER A 159 15.06 16.80 31.99
CA SER A 159 15.91 17.51 32.94
C SER A 159 15.71 19.03 32.93
N THR A 160 15.29 19.60 31.80
CA THR A 160 15.03 21.05 31.64
C THR A 160 13.61 21.41 32.06
N TYR A 161 12.63 20.59 31.67
CA TYR A 161 11.21 20.78 31.91
C TYR A 161 10.72 19.87 33.04
N SER A 162 11.30 20.04 34.23
CA SER A 162 11.00 19.21 35.39
C SER A 162 9.53 19.29 35.79
N GLY A 163 8.85 18.14 35.87
CA GLY A 163 7.42 18.06 36.20
C GLY A 163 6.48 18.10 35.00
N TYR A 164 7.01 18.13 33.77
CA TYR A 164 6.18 17.98 32.57
C TYR A 164 5.88 16.50 32.31
N THR A 165 4.71 16.21 31.74
CA THR A 165 4.31 14.85 31.37
C THR A 165 4.86 14.52 29.99
N LEU A 166 5.61 13.41 29.86
CA LEU A 166 6.04 12.89 28.56
C LEU A 166 4.85 12.22 27.88
N VAL A 167 4.54 12.64 26.65
CA VAL A 167 3.48 12.07 25.83
C VAL A 167 4.04 11.69 24.48
N LEU A 168 3.82 10.44 24.08
CA LEU A 168 4.12 9.97 22.73
C LEU A 168 2.82 9.87 21.94
N THR A 169 2.81 10.46 20.74
CA THR A 169 1.64 10.47 19.86
C THR A 169 2.03 10.24 18.40
N GLY A 170 1.05 9.82 17.60
CA GLY A 170 1.23 9.66 16.17
C GLY A 170 -0.06 9.25 15.46
N HIS A 171 -0.05 9.35 14.14
CA HIS A 171 -1.15 8.92 13.29
C HIS A 171 -0.65 7.93 12.24
N SER A 172 -1.43 6.89 11.95
CA SER A 172 -1.10 5.87 10.95
C SER A 172 0.21 5.13 11.27
N PHE A 173 1.13 5.00 10.30
CA PHE A 173 2.52 4.58 10.50
C PHE A 173 3.20 5.25 11.72
N GLY A 174 3.01 6.56 11.90
CA GLY A 174 3.60 7.30 13.03
C GLY A 174 3.07 6.81 14.39
N ALA A 175 1.81 6.39 14.45
CA ALA A 175 1.23 5.76 15.63
C ALA A 175 1.87 4.39 15.95
N ALA A 176 2.36 3.67 14.94
CA ALA A 176 3.10 2.42 15.15
C ALA A 176 4.46 2.69 15.80
N VAL A 177 5.24 3.62 15.23
CA VAL A 177 6.54 4.03 15.77
C VAL A 177 6.40 4.62 17.18
N ALA A 178 5.39 5.47 17.41
CA ALA A 178 5.09 6.03 18.73
C ALA A 178 4.86 4.95 19.80
N THR A 179 4.09 3.89 19.48
CA THR A 179 3.81 2.81 20.44
C THR A 179 5.04 1.97 20.73
N LEU A 180 5.84 1.62 19.70
CA LEU A 180 7.08 0.87 19.89
C LEU A 180 8.09 1.67 20.73
N GLY A 181 8.27 2.96 20.41
CA GLY A 181 9.11 3.87 21.18
C GLY A 181 8.65 4.02 22.64
N GLY A 182 7.35 4.20 22.86
CA GLY A 182 6.78 4.25 24.21
C GLY A 182 6.96 2.94 24.98
N THR A 183 6.89 1.79 24.29
CA THR A 183 7.14 0.48 24.90
C THR A 183 8.60 0.34 25.35
N VAL A 184 9.56 0.77 24.51
CA VAL A 184 10.99 0.78 24.83
C VAL A 184 11.30 1.75 25.98
N LEU A 185 10.75 2.95 25.95
CA LEU A 185 10.97 3.96 27.00
C LEU A 185 10.36 3.54 28.34
N ARG A 186 9.15 2.96 28.37
CA ARG A 186 8.58 2.38 29.59
C ARG A 186 9.44 1.23 30.14
N ASN A 187 10.02 0.39 29.27
CA ASN A 187 11.00 -0.64 29.70
C ASN A 187 12.28 -0.05 30.30
N ALA A 188 12.70 1.14 29.84
CA ALA A 188 13.80 1.90 30.43
C ALA A 188 13.41 2.71 31.69
N GLY A 189 12.16 2.59 32.16
CA GLY A 189 11.67 3.24 33.38
C GLY A 189 11.17 4.67 33.21
N TYR A 190 10.84 5.11 31.98
CA TYR A 190 10.21 6.41 31.75
C TYR A 190 8.70 6.33 31.93
N GLU A 191 8.15 7.18 32.80
CA GLU A 191 6.71 7.44 32.91
C GLU A 191 6.25 8.25 31.70
N LEU A 192 5.27 7.73 30.95
CA LEU A 192 4.73 8.38 29.74
C LEU A 192 3.31 7.92 29.38
N GLU A 193 2.58 8.82 28.74
CA GLU A 193 1.28 8.54 28.11
C GLU A 193 1.44 8.26 26.61
N LEU A 194 0.56 7.42 26.06
CA LEU A 194 0.53 7.04 24.65
C LEU A 194 -0.84 7.29 24.04
N TYR A 195 -0.89 8.08 22.97
CA TYR A 195 -2.11 8.38 22.21
C TYR A 195 -1.89 8.09 20.73
N THR A 196 -2.64 7.14 20.15
CA THR A 196 -2.39 6.69 18.79
C THR A 196 -3.66 6.67 17.95
N TYR A 197 -3.58 7.15 16.71
CA TYR A 197 -4.74 7.37 15.85
C TYR A 197 -4.58 6.56 14.56
N GLY A 198 -5.56 5.71 14.24
CA GLY A 198 -5.49 4.86 13.03
C GLY A 198 -4.31 3.88 13.03
N GLN A 199 -3.87 3.44 14.21
CA GLN A 199 -2.66 2.63 14.38
C GLN A 199 -2.81 1.23 13.72
N PRO A 200 -1.84 0.76 12.93
CA PRO A 200 -1.79 -0.64 12.46
C PRO A 200 -1.48 -1.62 13.61
N ARG A 201 -1.63 -2.92 13.35
CA ARG A 201 -1.13 -3.98 14.26
C ARG A 201 0.39 -4.00 14.25
N LEU A 202 0.99 -4.13 15.42
CA LEU A 202 2.45 -3.91 15.57
C LEU A 202 3.26 -5.20 15.54
N GLY A 203 2.65 -6.33 15.90
CA GLY A 203 3.33 -7.59 16.08
C GLY A 203 2.38 -8.67 16.59
N ASN A 204 2.94 -9.73 17.17
CA ASN A 204 2.18 -10.90 17.60
C ASN A 204 1.35 -10.66 18.87
N GLU A 205 0.56 -11.67 19.27
CA GLU A 205 -0.31 -11.59 20.46
C GLU A 205 0.46 -11.42 21.77
N ALA A 206 1.69 -11.95 21.87
CA ALA A 206 2.56 -11.73 23.02
C ALA A 206 2.94 -10.25 23.16
N LEU A 207 3.38 -9.59 22.09
CA LEU A 207 3.67 -8.16 22.08
C LEU A 207 2.42 -7.32 22.40
N ALA A 208 1.28 -7.63 21.79
CA ALA A 208 0.02 -6.93 22.05
C ALA A 208 -0.44 -7.05 23.51
N THR A 209 -0.26 -8.23 24.12
CA THR A 209 -0.53 -8.49 25.54
C THR A 209 0.45 -7.76 26.44
N TYR A 210 1.73 -7.73 26.07
CA TYR A 210 2.76 -7.03 26.82
C TYR A 210 2.50 -5.52 26.89
N ILE A 211 2.24 -4.88 25.75
CA ILE A 211 1.89 -3.45 25.64
C ILE A 211 0.65 -3.14 26.50
N THR A 212 -0.37 -4.00 26.46
CA THR A 212 -1.59 -3.87 27.29
C THR A 212 -1.28 -3.88 28.78
N ASN A 213 -0.38 -4.76 29.22
CA ASN A 213 -0.02 -4.92 30.64
C ASN A 213 0.97 -3.86 31.15
N GLN A 214 1.72 -3.21 30.25
CA GLN A 214 2.71 -2.20 30.60
C GLN A 214 2.08 -0.85 31.02
N GLY A 215 0.81 -0.62 30.66
CA GLY A 215 0.04 0.58 30.99
C GLY A 215 -0.79 1.07 29.81
N THR A 216 -1.84 1.85 30.09
CA THR A 216 -2.81 2.28 29.08
C THR A 216 -2.16 2.88 27.84
N VAL A 217 -2.66 2.46 26.68
CA VAL A 217 -2.46 3.10 25.38
C VAL A 217 -3.83 3.58 24.91
N TYR A 218 -3.96 4.88 24.65
CA TYR A 218 -5.18 5.46 24.08
C TYR A 218 -5.19 5.20 22.56
N ARG A 219 -5.41 3.94 22.17
CA ARG A 219 -5.45 3.50 20.77
C ARG A 219 -6.82 3.83 20.17
N VAL A 220 -6.89 4.94 19.44
CA VAL A 220 -8.10 5.46 18.79
C VAL A 220 -8.24 4.88 17.38
N THR A 221 -9.43 4.38 17.08
CA THR A 221 -9.83 3.89 15.76
C THR A 221 -11.12 4.61 15.32
N HIS A 222 -11.39 4.68 14.02
CA HIS A 222 -12.56 5.39 13.49
C HIS A 222 -13.32 4.48 12.51
N THR A 223 -14.62 4.32 12.75
CA THR A 223 -15.59 3.60 11.91
C THR A 223 -15.03 2.33 11.23
N ASP A 224 -14.88 2.35 9.90
CA ASP A 224 -14.41 1.25 9.05
C ASP A 224 -12.99 1.49 8.50
N ASP A 225 -12.18 2.35 9.16
CA ASP A 225 -10.76 2.60 8.85
C ASP A 225 -10.00 1.30 8.55
N VAL A 226 -9.35 1.25 7.38
CA VAL A 226 -8.61 0.09 6.90
C VAL A 226 -7.28 -0.16 7.64
N VAL A 227 -6.61 0.88 8.17
CA VAL A 227 -5.23 0.75 8.68
C VAL A 227 -5.14 -0.10 9.96
N PRO A 228 -6.02 0.05 10.97
CA PRO A 228 -6.01 -0.84 12.14
C PRO A 228 -6.39 -2.29 11.79
N LYS A 229 -6.81 -2.58 10.56
CA LYS A 229 -7.03 -3.94 10.07
C LYS A 229 -5.79 -4.58 9.46
N LEU A 230 -4.67 -3.86 9.36
CA LEU A 230 -3.41 -4.30 8.76
C LEU A 230 -2.24 -4.22 9.76
N PRO A 231 -1.22 -5.09 9.67
CA PRO A 231 -1.22 -6.37 8.95
C PRO A 231 -2.38 -7.29 9.40
N PRO A 232 -2.87 -8.21 8.55
CA PRO A 232 -4.05 -9.01 8.88
C PRO A 232 -3.81 -9.98 10.04
N ALA A 233 -4.78 -10.12 10.93
CA ALA A 233 -4.64 -10.98 12.12
C ALA A 233 -4.43 -12.47 11.79
N SER A 234 -4.77 -12.92 10.57
CA SER A 234 -4.46 -14.26 10.07
C SER A 234 -2.96 -14.53 9.86
N PHE A 235 -2.12 -13.49 9.84
CA PHE A 235 -0.66 -13.56 9.79
C PHE A 235 -0.02 -13.50 11.19
N GLY A 236 -0.78 -13.79 12.25
CA GLY A 236 -0.30 -13.80 13.64
C GLY A 236 -0.34 -12.45 14.37
N PHE A 237 -0.67 -11.37 13.65
CA PHE A 237 -0.69 -10.02 14.21
C PHE A 237 -1.89 -9.75 15.13
N SER A 238 -1.67 -9.03 16.23
CA SER A 238 -2.71 -8.65 17.19
C SER A 238 -2.64 -7.17 17.58
N HIS A 239 -3.70 -6.70 18.26
CA HIS A 239 -3.83 -5.34 18.76
C HIS A 239 -3.84 -5.32 20.29
N SER A 240 -3.19 -4.33 20.88
CA SER A 240 -3.29 -4.04 22.31
C SER A 240 -4.68 -3.50 22.69
N SER A 241 -4.98 -3.59 23.98
CA SER A 241 -6.22 -3.14 24.61
C SER A 241 -5.95 -1.96 25.56
N PRO A 242 -6.91 -1.04 25.77
CA PRO A 242 -8.22 -0.94 25.12
C PRO A 242 -8.17 -0.26 23.74
N GLU A 243 -9.27 -0.35 23.00
CA GLU A 243 -9.55 0.45 21.80
C GLU A 243 -10.56 1.56 22.13
N TYR A 244 -10.31 2.77 21.66
CA TYR A 244 -11.25 3.90 21.71
C TYR A 244 -11.86 4.08 20.33
N TRP A 245 -12.95 3.35 20.05
CA TRP A 245 -13.55 3.29 18.72
C TRP A 245 -14.60 4.39 18.52
N ILE A 246 -14.30 5.31 17.60
CA ILE A 246 -15.17 6.41 17.19
C ILE A 246 -16.20 5.88 16.17
N THR A 247 -17.48 6.06 16.46
CA THR A 247 -18.62 5.51 15.70
C THR A 247 -19.37 6.54 14.85
N SER A 248 -19.15 7.84 15.06
CA SER A 248 -19.64 8.90 14.18
C SER A 248 -18.99 8.82 12.80
N GLY A 249 -19.70 9.18 11.73
CA GLY A 249 -19.18 9.08 10.35
C GLY A 249 -18.17 10.15 9.94
N ASN A 250 -17.54 9.95 8.79
CA ASN A 250 -16.56 10.87 8.18
C ASN A 250 -17.08 12.32 8.13
N ASN A 251 -16.22 13.28 8.50
CA ASN A 251 -16.53 14.71 8.56
C ASN A 251 -17.64 15.12 9.58
N VAL A 252 -18.03 14.23 10.51
CA VAL A 252 -18.91 14.56 11.66
C VAL A 252 -18.05 14.90 12.88
N ALA A 253 -18.50 15.86 13.70
CA ALA A 253 -17.81 16.21 14.94
C ALA A 253 -18.09 15.14 16.01
N VAL A 254 -17.02 14.62 16.64
CA VAL A 254 -17.12 13.56 17.66
C VAL A 254 -17.61 14.13 18.99
N THR A 255 -18.56 13.45 19.61
CA THR A 255 -19.02 13.68 20.99
C THR A 255 -18.60 12.54 21.91
N SER A 256 -18.77 12.73 23.22
CA SER A 256 -18.37 11.72 24.23
C SER A 256 -19.11 10.38 24.08
N SER A 257 -20.33 10.42 23.56
CA SER A 257 -21.17 9.25 23.28
C SER A 257 -20.90 8.58 21.92
N ASP A 258 -20.03 9.16 21.10
CA ASP A 258 -19.60 8.57 19.84
C ASP A 258 -18.36 7.66 20.01
N VAL A 259 -17.76 7.60 21.22
CA VAL A 259 -16.54 6.83 21.51
C VAL A 259 -16.84 5.64 22.39
N THR A 260 -16.81 4.44 21.82
CA THR A 260 -17.00 3.18 22.54
C THR A 260 -15.65 2.61 22.99
N VAL A 261 -15.49 2.32 24.28
CA VAL A 261 -14.23 1.75 24.83
C VAL A 261 -14.31 0.23 24.82
N ILE A 262 -13.44 -0.41 24.03
CA ILE A 262 -13.48 -1.86 23.79
C ILE A 262 -12.26 -2.52 24.41
N GLU A 263 -12.52 -3.45 25.33
CA GLU A 263 -11.48 -4.24 25.99
C GLU A 263 -11.21 -5.57 25.24
N GLY A 264 -10.01 -6.10 25.44
CA GLY A 264 -9.57 -7.40 24.95
C GLY A 264 -8.50 -7.28 23.85
N VAL A 265 -7.36 -7.92 24.09
CA VAL A 265 -6.30 -8.08 23.08
C VAL A 265 -6.89 -8.74 21.83
N GLY A 266 -6.60 -8.19 20.66
CA GLY A 266 -7.12 -8.71 19.37
C GLY A 266 -8.64 -8.67 19.19
N SER A 267 -9.38 -7.91 20.02
CA SER A 267 -10.85 -7.86 19.97
C SER A 267 -11.40 -7.44 18.61
N LYS A 268 -12.49 -8.11 18.18
CA LYS A 268 -13.25 -7.81 16.95
C LYS A 268 -14.56 -7.07 17.22
N ALA A 269 -14.75 -6.50 18.41
CA ALA A 269 -15.97 -5.77 18.74
C ALA A 269 -15.98 -4.32 18.19
N GLY A 270 -14.83 -3.82 17.70
CA GLY A 270 -14.64 -2.45 17.19
C GLY A 270 -14.28 -2.43 15.72
N ASN A 271 -13.34 -1.56 15.35
CA ASN A 271 -12.91 -1.40 13.95
C ASN A 271 -12.49 -2.74 13.30
N ALA A 272 -11.79 -3.61 14.02
CA ALA A 272 -11.35 -4.91 13.48
C ALA A 272 -12.51 -5.88 13.12
N GLY A 273 -13.76 -5.59 13.52
CA GLY A 273 -14.95 -6.35 13.18
C GLY A 273 -15.83 -5.75 12.08
N THR A 274 -15.54 -4.54 11.61
CA THR A 274 -16.32 -3.88 10.54
C THR A 274 -15.96 -4.43 9.16
N ALA A 275 -16.90 -4.34 8.21
CA ALA A 275 -16.91 -5.20 7.02
C ALA A 275 -16.54 -4.50 5.69
N ASN A 276 -16.56 -3.17 5.63
CA ASN A 276 -16.43 -2.39 4.40
C ASN A 276 -15.28 -1.37 4.53
N PRO A 277 -14.01 -1.82 4.45
CA PRO A 277 -12.86 -0.98 4.77
C PRO A 277 -12.84 0.34 3.98
N ASP A 278 -12.72 1.45 4.71
CA ASP A 278 -12.76 2.81 4.17
C ASP A 278 -11.43 3.55 4.41
N VAL A 279 -10.87 4.11 3.33
CA VAL A 279 -9.65 4.92 3.36
C VAL A 279 -9.97 6.38 3.73
N GLU A 280 -11.18 6.88 3.47
CA GLU A 280 -11.59 8.23 3.90
C GLU A 280 -11.76 8.29 5.43
N ALA A 281 -12.29 7.22 6.03
CA ALA A 281 -12.36 7.07 7.49
C ALA A 281 -11.01 7.24 8.18
N HIS A 282 -9.91 6.76 7.59
CA HIS A 282 -8.57 6.94 8.17
C HIS A 282 -8.16 8.41 8.30
N ASN A 283 -8.57 9.27 7.35
CA ASN A 283 -8.20 10.69 7.35
C ASN A 283 -9.03 11.54 8.34
N CYS A 284 -9.99 10.94 9.05
CA CYS A 284 -10.94 11.65 9.90
C CYS A 284 -10.61 11.46 11.39
N GLY A 285 -9.89 12.43 11.96
CA GLY A 285 -9.74 12.55 13.42
C GLY A 285 -10.97 13.19 14.11
N PRO A 286 -11.00 13.22 15.45
CA PRO A 286 -12.14 13.69 16.25
C PRO A 286 -12.73 15.07 15.90
N GLN A 287 -11.92 15.96 15.32
CA GLN A 287 -12.35 17.22 14.72
C GLN A 287 -11.65 17.47 13.37
N GLY A 288 -11.76 16.51 12.44
CA GLY A 288 -11.23 16.66 11.08
C GLY A 288 -11.71 17.95 10.37
N PRO A 289 -10.85 18.64 9.59
CA PRO A 289 -11.17 19.93 9.00
C PRO A 289 -12.35 19.82 8.02
N ARG A 290 -13.35 20.69 8.18
CA ARG A 290 -14.53 20.75 7.30
C ARG A 290 -14.14 21.08 5.87
N ARG A 291 -13.95 20.06 5.02
CA ARG A 291 -13.85 20.23 3.57
C ARG A 291 -15.21 20.68 3.01
N ARG A 292 -15.49 21.99 3.08
CA ARG A 292 -16.64 22.63 2.41
C ARG A 292 -16.45 22.50 0.90
N SER A 293 -16.88 21.37 0.35
CA SER A 293 -16.79 21.09 -1.08
C SER A 293 -17.63 22.12 -1.85
N ARG A 294 -16.95 23.03 -2.57
CA ARG A 294 -17.61 23.97 -3.50
C ARG A 294 -18.32 23.23 -4.65
N LEU A 295 -18.10 21.92 -4.77
CA LEU A 295 -18.75 21.00 -5.71
C LEU A 295 -20.27 21.18 -5.77
N LYS A 296 -20.97 21.31 -4.63
CA LYS A 296 -22.44 21.51 -4.62
C LYS A 296 -22.86 22.84 -5.28
N ALA A 297 -22.07 23.91 -5.13
CA ALA A 297 -22.32 25.20 -5.78
C ALA A 297 -21.93 25.20 -7.26
N ILE A 298 -20.88 24.46 -7.63
CA ILE A 298 -20.44 24.29 -9.03
C ILE A 298 -21.49 23.46 -9.80
N LEU A 299 -21.94 22.33 -9.26
CA LEU A 299 -22.98 21.49 -9.84
C LEU A 299 -24.32 22.23 -9.98
N LEU A 300 -24.70 23.04 -9.00
CA LEU A 300 -25.90 23.88 -9.08
C LEU A 300 -25.78 24.93 -10.20
N THR A 301 -24.63 25.58 -10.33
CA THR A 301 -24.35 26.54 -11.42
C THR A 301 -24.40 25.84 -12.79
N ILE A 302 -23.76 24.68 -12.93
CA ILE A 302 -23.79 23.87 -14.17
C ILE A 302 -25.23 23.46 -14.53
N PHE A 303 -26.02 23.04 -13.55
CA PHE A 303 -27.41 22.64 -13.75
C PHE A 303 -28.29 23.83 -14.20
N ILE A 304 -28.11 25.02 -13.62
CA ILE A 304 -28.79 26.25 -14.04
C ILE A 304 -28.39 26.63 -15.48
N VAL A 305 -27.11 26.56 -15.82
CA VAL A 305 -26.62 26.86 -17.18
C VAL A 305 -27.19 25.86 -18.21
N LEU A 306 -27.22 24.56 -17.90
CA LEU A 306 -27.82 23.54 -18.76
C LEU A 306 -29.34 23.71 -18.91
N ALA A 307 -30.06 24.03 -17.84
CA ALA A 307 -31.49 24.30 -17.89
C ALA A 307 -31.80 25.53 -18.76
N LEU A 308 -31.04 26.61 -18.63
CA LEU A 308 -31.16 27.79 -19.49
C LEU A 308 -30.81 27.47 -20.95
N TYR A 309 -29.75 26.70 -21.21
CA TYR A 309 -29.39 26.28 -22.57
C TYR A 309 -30.52 25.49 -23.25
N LEU A 310 -31.11 24.51 -22.56
CA LEU A 310 -32.22 23.71 -23.10
C LEU A 310 -33.50 24.54 -23.31
N LEU A 311 -33.77 25.53 -22.45
CA LEU A 311 -34.90 26.45 -22.59
C LEU A 311 -34.78 27.40 -23.80
N PHE A 312 -33.56 27.78 -24.18
CA PHE A 312 -33.33 28.73 -25.29
C PHE A 312 -33.01 28.07 -26.64
N PHE A 313 -32.49 26.84 -26.68
CA PHE A 313 -32.02 26.20 -27.93
C PHE A 313 -32.84 24.98 -28.40
N SER A 314 -33.88 24.54 -27.69
CA SER A 314 -34.71 23.39 -28.10
C SER A 314 -35.80 23.74 -29.14
N HIS A 315 -35.42 24.31 -30.28
CA HIS A 315 -36.31 24.37 -31.46
C HIS A 315 -35.55 24.38 -32.80
N SER A 316 -35.40 23.19 -33.42
CA SER A 316 -35.86 22.91 -34.81
C SER A 316 -35.31 21.59 -35.38
N SER A 317 -36.00 21.10 -36.43
CA SER A 317 -35.48 20.19 -37.48
C SER A 317 -35.32 18.69 -37.17
N THR A 318 -36.49 18.03 -37.20
CA THR A 318 -36.75 16.71 -37.83
C THR A 318 -35.71 16.14 -38.80
N ARG A 319 -35.43 14.83 -38.71
CA ARG A 319 -35.18 13.93 -39.87
C ARG A 319 -35.54 12.47 -39.57
N SER A 320 -35.84 11.73 -40.64
CA SER A 320 -36.61 10.46 -40.68
C SER A 320 -35.80 9.20 -40.30
N PRO A 321 -36.46 8.05 -40.03
CA PRO A 321 -35.81 6.88 -39.44
C PRO A 321 -35.09 5.99 -40.47
N VAL A 322 -34.06 5.28 -40.01
CA VAL A 322 -33.41 4.17 -40.73
C VAL A 322 -33.80 2.85 -40.08
N THR A 323 -34.21 1.89 -40.90
CA THR A 323 -34.67 0.56 -40.51
C THR A 323 -33.55 -0.32 -39.97
N ALA A 324 -33.79 -0.99 -38.85
CA ALA A 324 -32.94 -2.09 -38.37
C ALA A 324 -33.33 -3.39 -39.07
N ASP A 325 -32.35 -4.09 -39.65
CA ASP A 325 -32.54 -5.44 -40.19
C ASP A 325 -32.05 -6.49 -39.17
N THR A 326 -32.83 -7.55 -38.98
CA THR A 326 -32.62 -8.57 -37.93
C THR A 326 -32.30 -9.92 -38.54
N GLY A 327 -31.02 -10.13 -38.86
CA GLY A 327 -30.52 -11.40 -39.38
C GLY A 327 -30.14 -12.40 -38.28
N SER A 328 -31.07 -13.27 -37.89
CA SER A 328 -30.74 -14.45 -37.05
C SER A 328 -30.13 -15.55 -37.91
N TYR A 329 -29.13 -16.29 -37.40
CA TYR A 329 -28.96 -17.70 -37.76
C TYR A 329 -28.33 -18.52 -36.64
N ALA A 330 -29.09 -19.50 -36.14
CA ALA A 330 -28.61 -20.55 -35.25
C ALA A 330 -28.31 -21.84 -36.04
N GLN A 331 -27.54 -22.74 -35.42
CA GLN A 331 -27.35 -24.15 -35.78
C GLN A 331 -26.81 -24.50 -37.18
N ARG A 332 -25.65 -25.16 -37.18
CA ARG A 332 -25.53 -26.52 -37.75
C ARG A 332 -24.60 -27.37 -36.87
N HIS A 333 -25.17 -28.43 -36.28
CA HIS A 333 -24.36 -29.54 -35.76
C HIS A 333 -23.79 -30.36 -36.93
N GLY A 334 -22.56 -30.84 -36.76
CA GLY A 334 -21.93 -31.83 -37.64
C GLY A 334 -21.04 -32.74 -36.80
N SER A 335 -21.58 -33.87 -36.36
CA SER A 335 -20.86 -34.84 -35.53
C SER A 335 -19.98 -35.75 -36.38
N ALA A 336 -18.69 -35.85 -36.07
CA ALA A 336 -17.81 -36.93 -36.51
C ALA A 336 -16.72 -37.21 -35.48
N ALA A 337 -16.60 -38.46 -35.04
CA ALA A 337 -15.51 -38.95 -34.20
C ALA A 337 -14.31 -39.40 -35.09
N PRO A 338 -13.10 -39.59 -34.54
CA PRO A 338 -11.87 -39.42 -35.31
C PRO A 338 -11.43 -40.66 -36.11
N SER A 339 -10.83 -40.41 -37.28
CA SER A 339 -10.04 -41.38 -38.04
C SER A 339 -8.55 -41.14 -37.85
N SER A 340 -7.81 -42.18 -37.50
CA SER A 340 -6.36 -42.17 -37.26
C SER A 340 -5.53 -42.10 -38.55
N VAL A 341 -4.76 -41.02 -38.76
CA VAL A 341 -3.59 -41.03 -39.66
C VAL A 341 -2.54 -39.97 -39.26
N ASP A 342 -1.27 -40.38 -39.35
CA ASP A 342 0.00 -39.63 -39.28
C ASP A 342 0.25 -38.59 -38.17
N GLU A 343 0.90 -39.11 -37.12
CA GLU A 343 1.66 -38.36 -36.12
C GLU A 343 3.08 -38.02 -36.62
N LEU A 344 3.21 -37.29 -37.72
CA LEU A 344 4.48 -36.67 -38.13
C LEU A 344 4.22 -35.33 -38.86
N ALA A 345 5.06 -34.34 -38.58
CA ALA A 345 4.99 -32.97 -39.13
C ALA A 345 3.76 -32.11 -38.74
N ARG A 346 3.30 -32.19 -37.49
CA ARG A 346 2.76 -30.98 -36.85
C ARG A 346 3.93 -30.03 -36.54
N PRO A 347 4.00 -28.80 -37.07
CA PRO A 347 4.95 -27.83 -36.56
C PRO A 347 4.64 -27.60 -35.07
N ALA A 348 5.68 -27.55 -34.23
CA ALA A 348 5.52 -27.32 -32.80
C ALA A 348 4.60 -26.12 -32.57
N MET A 349 3.51 -26.29 -31.80
CA MET A 349 2.54 -25.21 -31.60
C MET A 349 3.26 -24.02 -30.97
N ARG A 350 3.50 -23.00 -31.79
CA ARG A 350 4.13 -21.75 -31.37
C ARG A 350 3.32 -21.18 -30.21
N LYS A 351 3.93 -21.13 -29.03
CA LYS A 351 3.29 -20.66 -27.79
C LYS A 351 2.67 -19.28 -28.07
N ARG A 352 1.35 -19.14 -27.86
CA ARG A 352 0.68 -17.85 -28.08
C ARG A 352 0.77 -16.92 -26.88
N LYS A 353 0.72 -17.48 -25.67
CA LYS A 353 0.66 -16.74 -24.41
C LYS A 353 1.52 -17.42 -23.35
N GLU A 354 2.39 -16.67 -22.69
CA GLU A 354 3.27 -17.16 -21.62
C GLU A 354 3.36 -16.14 -20.47
N MET A 355 3.34 -16.65 -19.24
CA MET A 355 3.62 -15.92 -18.00
C MET A 355 5.04 -16.24 -17.55
N VAL A 356 5.86 -15.22 -17.41
CA VAL A 356 7.24 -15.29 -16.91
C VAL A 356 7.20 -14.79 -15.47
N VAL A 357 7.66 -15.64 -14.55
CA VAL A 357 7.44 -15.45 -13.11
C VAL A 357 8.78 -15.50 -12.40
N ALA A 358 9.14 -14.42 -11.71
CA ALA A 358 10.21 -14.42 -10.72
C ALA A 358 9.64 -14.92 -9.38
N SER A 359 10.31 -15.92 -8.79
CA SER A 359 9.82 -16.64 -7.60
C SER A 359 10.96 -16.98 -6.65
N MET A 360 10.65 -17.04 -5.36
CA MET A 360 11.44 -17.77 -4.37
C MET A 360 10.87 -19.18 -4.18
N LYS A 361 11.65 -20.07 -3.55
CA LYS A 361 11.26 -21.46 -3.26
C LYS A 361 10.09 -21.57 -2.28
N SER A 362 9.90 -20.55 -1.44
CA SER A 362 8.81 -20.44 -0.47
C SER A 362 7.46 -20.01 -1.06
N ASP A 363 7.42 -19.50 -2.30
CA ASP A 363 6.20 -18.90 -2.86
C ASP A 363 5.21 -19.96 -3.39
N ASP A 364 3.93 -19.77 -3.08
CA ASP A 364 2.86 -20.52 -3.73
C ASP A 364 2.55 -19.94 -5.12
N THR A 365 2.96 -20.65 -6.16
CA THR A 365 2.64 -20.35 -7.57
C THR A 365 1.53 -21.25 -8.15
N SER A 366 0.92 -22.13 -7.33
CA SER A 366 -0.09 -23.10 -7.78
C SER A 366 -1.35 -22.44 -8.36
N TRP A 367 -1.67 -21.24 -7.87
CA TRP A 367 -2.79 -20.42 -8.34
C TRP A 367 -2.71 -20.10 -9.84
N LEU A 368 -1.51 -19.93 -10.40
CA LEU A 368 -1.31 -19.67 -11.84
C LEU A 368 -1.85 -20.82 -12.71
N SER A 369 -1.61 -22.06 -12.29
CA SER A 369 -2.13 -23.24 -12.99
C SER A 369 -3.64 -23.41 -12.79
N LYS A 370 -4.16 -23.02 -11.62
CA LYS A 370 -5.59 -23.07 -11.29
C LYS A 370 -6.44 -22.05 -12.06
N TYR A 371 -6.00 -20.80 -12.15
CA TYR A 371 -6.78 -19.69 -12.70
C TYR A 371 -6.45 -19.34 -14.16
N PHE A 372 -5.27 -19.72 -14.66
CA PHE A 372 -4.80 -19.40 -16.01
C PHE A 372 -4.34 -20.64 -16.80
N PRO A 373 -5.14 -21.72 -16.90
CA PRO A 373 -4.71 -22.99 -17.50
C PRO A 373 -4.17 -22.82 -18.94
N ASP A 374 -4.77 -21.94 -19.75
CA ASP A 374 -4.42 -21.69 -21.15
C ASP A 374 -3.11 -20.91 -21.38
N TRP A 375 -2.47 -20.42 -20.31
CA TRP A 375 -1.18 -19.74 -20.39
C TRP A 375 -0.05 -20.74 -20.14
N THR A 376 1.04 -20.65 -20.91
CA THR A 376 2.29 -21.33 -20.52
C THR A 376 2.89 -20.59 -19.33
N LYS A 377 3.64 -21.26 -18.46
CA LYS A 377 4.35 -20.62 -17.34
C LYS A 377 5.83 -20.97 -17.38
N SER A 378 6.68 -19.95 -17.28
CA SER A 378 8.12 -20.05 -17.04
C SER A 378 8.42 -19.45 -15.67
N ILE A 379 8.43 -20.31 -14.64
CA ILE A 379 8.64 -19.92 -13.25
C ILE A 379 10.11 -20.12 -12.91
N TYR A 380 10.84 -19.03 -12.71
CA TYR A 380 12.25 -19.04 -12.30
C TYR A 380 12.35 -18.93 -10.79
N VAL A 381 13.00 -19.91 -10.16
CA VAL A 381 13.23 -19.93 -8.71
C VAL A 381 14.67 -19.47 -8.46
N VAL A 382 14.83 -18.24 -7.94
CA VAL A 382 16.13 -17.54 -7.91
C VAL A 382 17.04 -17.93 -6.74
N ASP A 383 16.46 -18.50 -5.68
CA ASP A 383 17.12 -18.96 -4.46
C ASP A 383 17.48 -20.46 -4.48
N ASP A 384 16.99 -21.23 -5.47
CA ASP A 384 17.35 -22.65 -5.66
C ASP A 384 18.09 -22.89 -6.97
N LYS A 385 19.43 -23.02 -6.88
CA LYS A 385 20.32 -23.33 -8.01
C LYS A 385 20.07 -24.71 -8.66
N ARG A 386 19.19 -25.54 -8.10
CA ARG A 386 18.77 -26.83 -8.67
C ARG A 386 17.38 -26.77 -9.31
N ALA A 387 16.70 -25.63 -9.28
CA ALA A 387 15.41 -25.48 -9.93
C ALA A 387 15.53 -25.63 -11.46
N PRO A 388 14.50 -26.17 -12.14
CA PRO A 388 14.53 -26.35 -13.60
C PRO A 388 14.73 -25.06 -14.40
N LEU A 389 14.29 -23.92 -13.84
CA LEU A 389 14.56 -22.58 -14.33
C LEU A 389 15.07 -21.76 -13.14
N THR A 390 16.24 -21.15 -13.30
CA THR A 390 16.91 -20.31 -12.30
C THR A 390 17.86 -19.34 -13.01
N VAL A 391 18.51 -18.45 -12.26
CA VAL A 391 19.45 -17.45 -12.79
C VAL A 391 20.89 -17.76 -12.32
N THR A 392 21.88 -17.38 -13.12
CA THR A 392 23.30 -17.61 -12.79
C THR A 392 23.79 -16.74 -11.63
N MET A 393 23.19 -15.55 -11.47
CA MET A 393 23.43 -14.59 -10.41
C MET A 393 22.07 -14.00 -10.00
N ASN A 394 21.81 -13.88 -8.70
CA ASN A 394 20.64 -13.19 -8.19
C ASN A 394 21.05 -11.74 -7.85
N LYS A 395 20.90 -10.82 -8.83
CA LYS A 395 21.20 -9.38 -8.70
C LYS A 395 20.25 -8.57 -9.60
N GLY A 396 19.70 -7.48 -9.10
CA GLY A 396 18.68 -6.67 -9.75
C GLY A 396 17.26 -7.23 -9.63
N ARG A 397 16.96 -7.96 -8.55
CA ARG A 397 15.63 -8.56 -8.27
C ARG A 397 15.04 -9.31 -9.48
N GLU A 398 13.75 -9.12 -9.79
CA GLU A 398 13.04 -9.77 -10.90
C GLU A 398 13.62 -9.44 -12.29
N SER A 399 14.33 -8.32 -12.42
CA SER A 399 14.84 -7.87 -13.72
C SER A 399 15.88 -8.82 -14.32
N MET A 400 16.63 -9.56 -13.50
CA MET A 400 17.54 -10.62 -13.97
C MET A 400 16.78 -11.80 -14.60
N VAL A 401 15.65 -12.20 -14.01
CA VAL A 401 14.79 -13.26 -14.53
C VAL A 401 14.22 -12.83 -15.88
N TYR A 402 13.68 -11.62 -15.96
CA TYR A 402 13.01 -11.12 -17.16
C TYR A 402 13.99 -10.96 -18.34
N LEU A 403 15.16 -10.36 -18.09
CA LEU A 403 16.22 -10.24 -19.11
C LEU A 403 16.72 -11.62 -19.55
N THR A 404 16.94 -12.55 -18.61
CA THR A 404 17.41 -13.90 -18.95
C THR A 404 16.40 -14.65 -19.80
N TYR A 405 15.11 -14.60 -19.44
CA TYR A 405 14.05 -15.18 -20.27
C TYR A 405 14.03 -14.58 -21.69
N ILE A 406 14.10 -13.25 -21.82
CA ILE A 406 14.10 -12.57 -23.14
C ILE A 406 15.29 -12.98 -23.99
N ILE A 407 16.50 -13.02 -23.42
CA ILE A 407 17.74 -13.38 -24.13
C ILE A 407 17.69 -14.84 -24.58
N ASP A 408 17.38 -15.76 -23.65
CA ASP A 408 17.44 -17.20 -23.89
C ASP A 408 16.35 -17.67 -24.88
N ASN A 409 15.21 -16.97 -24.93
CA ASN A 409 14.07 -17.31 -25.79
C ASN A 409 13.94 -16.41 -27.04
N TYR A 410 14.86 -15.46 -27.28
CA TYR A 410 14.69 -14.34 -28.22
C TYR A 410 14.15 -14.72 -29.62
N ASP A 411 14.66 -15.79 -30.24
CA ASP A 411 14.20 -16.23 -31.58
C ASP A 411 12.82 -16.92 -31.55
N ASN A 412 12.46 -17.47 -30.39
CA ASN A 412 11.33 -18.36 -30.15
C ASN A 412 10.23 -17.74 -29.26
N LEU A 413 10.31 -16.44 -28.97
CA LEU A 413 9.39 -15.74 -28.07
C LEU A 413 7.91 -15.98 -28.43
N PRO A 414 7.03 -16.19 -27.42
CA PRO A 414 5.59 -16.31 -27.64
C PRO A 414 4.99 -14.97 -28.07
N GLU A 415 3.82 -15.01 -28.72
CA GLU A 415 3.18 -13.80 -29.28
C GLU A 415 2.86 -12.76 -28.20
N THR A 416 2.43 -13.21 -27.02
CA THR A 416 2.20 -12.42 -25.81
C THR A 416 3.00 -12.98 -24.64
N MET A 417 3.71 -12.09 -23.95
CA MET A 417 4.38 -12.35 -22.68
C MET A 417 3.77 -11.46 -21.60
N LEU A 418 3.53 -12.04 -20.41
CA LEU A 418 3.28 -11.30 -19.17
C LEU A 418 4.43 -11.56 -18.22
N PHE A 419 5.08 -10.51 -17.75
CA PHE A 419 6.10 -10.55 -16.71
C PHE A 419 5.43 -10.15 -15.39
N ILE A 420 5.40 -11.08 -14.44
CA ILE A 420 4.68 -10.96 -13.17
C ILE A 420 5.49 -11.54 -12.01
N HIS A 421 5.12 -11.19 -10.79
CA HIS A 421 5.70 -11.80 -9.59
C HIS A 421 4.94 -13.09 -9.20
N SER A 422 5.49 -13.84 -8.23
CA SER A 422 5.03 -15.18 -7.85
C SER A 422 3.74 -15.22 -7.01
N GLN A 423 3.57 -14.27 -6.09
CA GLN A 423 2.52 -14.34 -5.08
C GLN A 423 1.18 -13.83 -5.63
N ARG A 424 0.08 -14.47 -5.23
CA ARG A 424 -1.26 -14.08 -5.69
C ARG A 424 -1.72 -12.73 -5.13
N TYR A 425 -1.48 -12.50 -3.84
CA TYR A 425 -1.94 -11.31 -3.13
C TYR A 425 -0.76 -10.37 -2.93
N GLN A 426 -0.70 -9.30 -3.73
CA GLN A 426 0.42 -8.38 -3.75
C GLN A 426 -0.08 -6.96 -3.98
N TRP A 427 0.55 -6.04 -3.28
CA TRP A 427 0.10 -4.66 -3.13
C TRP A 427 0.05 -3.83 -4.42
N HIS A 428 0.77 -4.27 -5.44
CA HIS A 428 0.86 -3.66 -6.76
C HIS A 428 0.00 -4.39 -7.81
N ASN A 429 -0.96 -5.21 -7.37
CA ASN A 429 -2.05 -5.70 -8.20
C ASN A 429 -3.23 -4.73 -8.04
N ASP A 430 -3.75 -4.15 -9.14
CA ASP A 430 -4.87 -3.20 -9.08
C ASP A 430 -6.24 -3.90 -8.96
N ASP A 431 -6.37 -4.68 -7.88
CA ASP A 431 -7.63 -5.19 -7.37
C ASP A 431 -7.84 -4.65 -5.95
N PRO A 432 -9.09 -4.30 -5.54
CA PRO A 432 -9.35 -3.81 -4.18
C PRO A 432 -8.95 -4.78 -3.05
N TYR A 433 -8.75 -6.07 -3.34
CA TYR A 433 -8.25 -7.08 -2.40
C TYR A 433 -6.79 -7.48 -2.67
N TYR A 434 -6.08 -6.72 -3.51
CA TYR A 434 -4.70 -6.99 -3.96
C TYR A 434 -4.52 -8.35 -4.66
N ASP A 435 -5.62 -8.98 -5.08
CA ASP A 435 -5.63 -10.25 -5.79
C ASP A 435 -5.16 -10.06 -7.24
N GLY A 436 -4.11 -10.77 -7.66
CA GLY A 436 -3.65 -10.75 -9.05
C GLY A 436 -4.61 -11.44 -10.02
N VAL A 437 -5.54 -12.27 -9.54
CA VAL A 437 -6.44 -13.04 -10.41
C VAL A 437 -7.41 -12.14 -11.21
N PRO A 438 -8.21 -11.23 -10.60
CA PRO A 438 -9.13 -10.37 -11.34
C PRO A 438 -8.48 -9.50 -12.45
N PRO A 439 -7.38 -8.75 -12.23
CA PRO A 439 -6.78 -7.93 -13.28
C PRO A 439 -6.18 -8.78 -14.40
N LEU A 440 -5.51 -9.90 -14.07
CA LEU A 440 -4.95 -10.82 -15.07
C LEU A 440 -6.04 -11.58 -15.87
N GLN A 441 -7.22 -11.86 -15.28
CA GLN A 441 -8.36 -12.44 -15.99
C GLN A 441 -9.02 -11.44 -16.95
N ASN A 442 -9.06 -10.16 -16.58
CA ASN A 442 -9.60 -9.09 -17.42
C ASN A 442 -8.58 -8.56 -18.45
N PHE A 443 -7.33 -9.02 -18.42
CA PHE A 443 -6.25 -8.53 -19.26
C PHE A 443 -6.53 -8.67 -20.78
N GLN A 444 -6.56 -7.54 -21.47
CA GLN A 444 -6.90 -7.46 -22.89
C GLN A 444 -5.68 -7.74 -23.78
N VAL A 445 -5.45 -9.02 -24.09
CA VAL A 445 -4.42 -9.46 -25.05
C VAL A 445 -4.48 -8.69 -26.41
N PRO A 446 -5.65 -8.41 -27.02
CA PRO A 446 -5.70 -7.61 -28.25
C PRO A 446 -5.17 -6.19 -28.08
N TYR A 447 -5.44 -5.55 -26.93
CA TYR A 447 -4.92 -4.21 -26.62
C TYR A 447 -3.40 -4.23 -26.46
N LEU A 448 -2.85 -5.25 -25.80
CA LEU A 448 -1.39 -5.44 -25.73
C LEU A 448 -0.76 -5.61 -27.12
N GLN A 449 -1.39 -6.39 -28.01
CA GLN A 449 -0.88 -6.56 -29.38
C GLN A 449 -0.91 -5.26 -30.19
N GLN A 450 -1.84 -4.34 -29.88
CA GLN A 450 -1.90 -3.01 -30.49
C GLN A 450 -0.84 -2.05 -29.92
N GLN A 451 -0.69 -1.98 -28.60
CA GLN A 451 0.22 -1.05 -27.92
C GLN A 451 1.68 -1.53 -27.87
N GLY A 452 1.92 -2.82 -28.06
CA GLY A 452 3.22 -3.46 -27.95
C GLY A 452 3.70 -3.68 -26.51
N TYR A 453 3.49 -2.70 -25.63
CA TYR A 453 3.83 -2.72 -24.20
C TYR A 453 2.70 -2.12 -23.36
N VAL A 454 2.37 -2.77 -22.25
CA VAL A 454 1.35 -2.33 -21.28
C VAL A 454 1.89 -2.58 -19.87
N ASN A 455 2.05 -1.54 -19.06
CA ASN A 455 2.27 -1.71 -17.62
C ASN A 455 0.99 -2.35 -17.03
N LEU A 456 1.12 -3.42 -16.24
CA LEU A 456 -0.02 -4.04 -15.59
C LEU A 456 -0.55 -3.21 -14.43
N ARG A 457 0.21 -2.19 -13.99
CA ARG A 457 -0.20 -1.26 -12.94
C ARG A 457 -0.98 -0.05 -13.48
N CYS A 458 -2.16 0.17 -12.93
CA CYS A 458 -3.09 1.26 -13.18
C CYS A 458 -3.49 1.92 -11.85
N VAL A 459 -2.61 2.77 -11.31
CA VAL A 459 -2.89 3.51 -10.07
C VAL A 459 -4.13 4.39 -10.17
N TRP A 460 -4.93 4.41 -9.10
CA TRP A 460 -6.17 5.19 -8.99
C TRP A 460 -5.98 6.72 -8.85
N THR A 461 -4.77 7.21 -9.12
CA THR A 461 -4.44 8.65 -9.11
C THR A 461 -4.92 9.30 -10.40
N LEU A 462 -5.71 10.37 -10.30
CA LEU A 462 -6.16 11.14 -11.47
C LEU A 462 -5.02 11.99 -12.04
N GLY A 463 -4.33 11.46 -13.05
CA GLY A 463 -3.23 12.10 -13.78
C GLY A 463 -2.09 11.12 -14.04
N CYS A 464 -1.16 11.45 -14.94
CA CYS A 464 0.09 10.68 -15.06
C CYS A 464 0.93 10.93 -13.81
N PRO A 465 1.31 9.90 -13.03
CA PRO A 465 2.13 10.09 -11.83
C PRO A 465 3.57 10.36 -12.26
N THR A 466 4.06 11.59 -12.05
CA THR A 466 5.49 11.92 -12.21
C THR A 466 6.27 11.28 -11.06
N GLU A 467 6.80 10.09 -11.30
CA GLU A 467 7.46 9.25 -10.28
C GLU A 467 8.97 9.56 -10.15
N ILE A 468 9.60 10.04 -11.22
CA ILE A 468 11.00 10.53 -11.21
C ILE A 468 11.10 11.79 -12.07
N ARG A 469 11.91 12.76 -11.66
CA ARG A 469 12.41 13.89 -12.47
C ARG A 469 13.94 13.83 -12.59
N PRO A 470 14.51 13.01 -13.50
CA PRO A 470 15.94 12.67 -13.53
C PRO A 470 16.92 13.84 -13.65
N LEU A 471 16.45 15.03 -14.04
CA LEU A 471 17.27 16.24 -14.17
C LEU A 471 17.17 17.20 -12.97
N THR A 472 16.19 17.04 -12.09
CA THR A 472 15.90 17.98 -10.98
C THR A 472 15.73 17.34 -9.61
N ASP A 473 15.57 16.02 -9.53
CA ASP A 473 15.61 15.25 -8.27
C ASP A 473 17.06 15.06 -7.78
N THR A 474 17.76 16.17 -7.53
CA THR A 474 18.97 16.20 -6.72
C THR A 474 18.54 16.44 -5.26
N HIS A 475 18.57 15.38 -4.45
CA HIS A 475 18.09 15.38 -3.06
C HIS A 475 16.59 15.67 -2.91
N ARG A 476 15.77 14.76 -3.43
CA ARG A 476 14.37 14.59 -3.04
C ARG A 476 14.17 13.18 -2.49
N ASP A 477 13.98 13.09 -1.18
CA ASP A 477 14.01 11.83 -0.42
C ASP A 477 12.91 10.83 -0.85
N ALA A 478 11.84 11.35 -1.45
CA ALA A 478 10.72 10.58 -1.99
C ALA A 478 11.05 9.72 -3.23
N VAL A 479 12.23 9.86 -3.84
CA VAL A 479 12.60 9.14 -5.07
C VAL A 479 13.95 8.44 -4.90
N HIS A 480 13.94 7.23 -4.31
CA HIS A 480 15.14 6.43 -4.01
C HIS A 480 16.03 6.11 -5.23
N ALA A 481 15.54 6.32 -6.45
CA ALA A 481 16.34 6.20 -7.67
C ALA A 481 16.75 7.54 -8.29
N GLY A 482 16.21 8.70 -7.90
CA GLY A 482 16.35 9.95 -8.67
C GLY A 482 17.79 10.34 -9.01
N GLU A 483 18.66 10.29 -8.02
CA GLU A 483 20.11 10.58 -8.15
C GLU A 483 20.84 9.58 -9.06
N TYR A 484 20.58 8.28 -8.88
CA TYR A 484 21.26 7.20 -9.60
C TYR A 484 20.63 6.86 -10.95
N PHE A 485 19.34 7.12 -11.14
CA PHE A 485 18.57 6.81 -12.35
C PHE A 485 19.08 7.61 -13.53
N LYS A 486 19.47 8.87 -13.34
CA LYS A 486 20.11 9.67 -14.40
C LYS A 486 21.35 8.95 -14.96
N THR A 487 22.25 8.51 -14.09
CA THR A 487 23.49 7.83 -14.46
C THR A 487 23.22 6.44 -15.05
N GLY A 488 22.42 5.63 -14.36
CA GLY A 488 22.04 4.29 -14.86
C GLY A 488 21.27 4.33 -16.18
N PHE A 489 20.40 5.31 -16.39
CA PHE A 489 19.70 5.51 -17.66
C PHE A 489 20.68 5.87 -18.79
N MET A 490 21.66 6.74 -18.54
CA MET A 490 22.72 7.05 -19.51
C MET A 490 23.58 5.83 -19.86
N GLU A 491 23.84 4.94 -18.91
CA GLU A 491 24.61 3.70 -19.10
C GLU A 491 23.82 2.61 -19.84
N LEU A 492 22.52 2.47 -19.53
CA LEU A 492 21.61 1.55 -20.22
C LEU A 492 21.33 2.02 -21.66
N PHE A 493 21.07 3.32 -21.84
CA PHE A 493 20.63 3.95 -23.09
C PHE A 493 21.62 5.03 -23.60
N PRO A 494 22.86 4.65 -23.95
CA PRO A 494 23.88 5.61 -24.36
C PRO A 494 23.45 6.41 -25.60
N GLY A 495 23.49 7.73 -25.49
CA GLY A 495 23.09 8.66 -26.56
C GLY A 495 21.59 8.97 -26.65
N VAL A 496 20.75 8.36 -25.80
CA VAL A 496 19.33 8.73 -25.70
C VAL A 496 19.19 9.93 -24.75
N PRO A 497 18.42 10.98 -25.12
CA PRO A 497 18.14 12.09 -24.20
C PRO A 497 17.46 11.59 -22.92
N ILE A 498 17.93 12.06 -21.77
CA ILE A 498 17.32 11.77 -20.47
C ILE A 498 15.93 12.42 -20.44
N PRO A 499 14.86 11.68 -20.07
CA PRO A 499 13.53 12.25 -19.97
C PRO A 499 13.46 13.29 -18.84
N GLU A 500 12.69 14.36 -19.04
CA GLU A 500 12.45 15.38 -18.00
C GLU A 500 11.64 14.81 -16.82
N GLU A 501 10.67 13.94 -17.14
CA GLU A 501 9.78 13.25 -16.20
C GLU A 501 9.60 11.78 -16.60
N VAL A 502 9.60 10.87 -15.62
CA VAL A 502 9.26 9.45 -15.77
C VAL A 502 7.88 9.22 -15.17
N GLY A 503 6.90 8.95 -16.03
CA GLY A 503 5.47 8.89 -15.68
C GLY A 503 4.92 7.51 -15.33
N VAL A 504 5.75 6.53 -14.98
CA VAL A 504 5.34 5.12 -14.84
C VAL A 504 5.34 4.63 -13.41
N SER A 505 4.22 4.06 -12.98
CA SER A 505 4.11 3.41 -11.66
C SER A 505 5.05 2.23 -11.55
N CYS A 506 5.67 2.09 -10.39
CA CYS A 506 6.62 1.02 -10.07
C CYS A 506 5.95 -0.38 -10.02
N CYS A 507 6.79 -1.41 -9.86
CA CYS A 507 6.56 -2.84 -9.62
C CYS A 507 6.81 -3.82 -10.77
N ALA A 508 7.42 -3.38 -11.88
CA ALA A 508 7.93 -4.25 -12.95
C ALA A 508 6.97 -5.35 -13.46
N GLN A 509 5.65 -5.21 -13.28
CA GLN A 509 4.65 -6.12 -13.82
C GLN A 509 4.15 -5.54 -15.14
N PHE A 510 4.39 -6.21 -16.25
CA PHE A 510 4.04 -5.69 -17.58
C PHE A 510 3.73 -6.79 -18.59
N GLY A 511 2.85 -6.46 -19.53
CA GLY A 511 2.68 -7.20 -20.76
C GLY A 511 3.56 -6.62 -21.87
N VAL A 512 4.16 -7.49 -22.69
CA VAL A 512 4.86 -7.11 -23.91
C VAL A 512 4.58 -8.11 -25.04
N SER A 513 4.45 -7.62 -26.27
CA SER A 513 4.25 -8.46 -27.46
C SER A 513 5.58 -8.93 -28.05
N ARG A 514 5.57 -10.05 -28.78
CA ARG A 514 6.75 -10.51 -29.54
C ARG A 514 7.30 -9.45 -30.46
N SER A 515 6.44 -8.77 -31.22
CA SER A 515 6.85 -7.72 -32.15
C SER A 515 7.60 -6.61 -31.42
N LYS A 516 7.12 -6.21 -30.23
CA LYS A 516 7.72 -5.13 -29.46
C LYS A 516 9.10 -5.48 -28.90
N VAL A 517 9.32 -6.71 -28.45
CA VAL A 517 10.65 -7.18 -28.04
C VAL A 517 11.62 -7.22 -29.23
N LEU A 518 11.15 -7.63 -30.41
CA LEU A 518 11.99 -7.75 -31.61
C LEU A 518 12.32 -6.42 -32.31
N GLU A 519 11.75 -5.29 -31.89
CA GLU A 519 12.17 -3.95 -32.36
C GLU A 519 13.60 -3.60 -31.93
N ARG A 520 14.09 -4.20 -30.84
CA ARG A 520 15.41 -3.94 -30.25
C ARG A 520 16.26 -5.21 -30.33
N PRO A 521 17.52 -5.16 -30.83
CA PRO A 521 18.33 -6.37 -31.05
C PRO A 521 18.69 -7.07 -29.73
N ARG A 522 18.89 -8.40 -29.77
CA ARG A 522 19.28 -9.22 -28.61
C ARG A 522 20.46 -8.64 -27.82
N SER A 523 21.46 -8.09 -28.52
CA SER A 523 22.65 -7.46 -27.95
C SER A 523 22.37 -6.33 -26.97
N ASP A 524 21.22 -5.65 -27.07
CA ASP A 524 20.81 -4.64 -26.10
C ASP A 524 20.32 -5.27 -24.79
N TYR A 525 19.53 -6.34 -24.85
CA TYR A 525 19.12 -7.08 -23.65
C TYR A 525 20.32 -7.73 -22.96
N GLU A 526 21.28 -8.24 -23.74
CA GLU A 526 22.57 -8.71 -23.24
C GLU A 526 23.38 -7.59 -22.59
N ARG A 527 23.37 -6.36 -23.15
CA ARG A 527 23.99 -5.17 -22.52
C ARG A 527 23.29 -4.81 -21.21
N PHE A 528 21.96 -4.77 -21.16
CA PHE A 528 21.21 -4.49 -19.92
C PHE A 528 21.52 -5.52 -18.84
N ARG A 529 21.58 -6.81 -19.18
CA ARG A 529 21.96 -7.87 -18.22
C ARG A 529 23.42 -7.75 -17.77
N THR A 530 24.32 -7.36 -18.68
CA THR A 530 25.74 -7.13 -18.37
C THR A 530 25.92 -5.93 -17.43
N TRP A 531 25.19 -4.83 -17.65
CA TRP A 531 25.14 -3.70 -16.73
C TRP A 531 24.65 -4.13 -15.35
N LEU A 532 23.56 -4.91 -15.31
CA LEU A 532 22.96 -5.40 -14.06
C LEU A 532 23.91 -6.32 -13.26
N VAL A 533 24.77 -7.08 -13.93
CA VAL A 533 25.83 -7.89 -13.29
C VAL A 533 27.00 -7.02 -12.80
N ASN A 534 27.45 -6.07 -13.62
CA ASN A 534 28.71 -5.36 -13.41
C ASN A 534 28.59 -4.06 -12.60
N THR A 535 27.37 -3.54 -12.38
CA THR A 535 27.18 -2.29 -11.63
C THR A 535 27.53 -2.47 -10.15
N ASP A 536 28.30 -1.53 -9.59
CA ASP A 536 28.61 -1.47 -8.16
C ASP A 536 27.38 -1.12 -7.29
N LEU A 537 26.25 -0.74 -7.91
CA LEU A 537 25.01 -0.45 -7.22
C LEU A 537 24.48 -1.68 -6.45
N PRO A 538 23.94 -1.49 -5.23
CA PRO A 538 23.14 -2.47 -4.51
C PRO A 538 22.02 -3.14 -5.34
N ASP A 539 21.59 -4.32 -4.90
CA ASP A 539 20.56 -5.14 -5.58
C ASP A 539 19.23 -4.39 -5.75
N ASP A 540 18.83 -3.68 -4.70
CA ASP A 540 17.62 -2.86 -4.64
C ASP A 540 17.70 -1.64 -5.56
N LEU A 541 18.78 -0.85 -5.50
CA LEU A 541 18.94 0.34 -6.37
C LEU A 541 19.07 -0.03 -7.85
N SER A 542 19.84 -1.07 -8.17
CA SER A 542 19.99 -1.56 -9.55
C SER A 542 18.69 -2.17 -10.09
N GLY A 543 17.94 -2.90 -9.26
CA GLY A 543 16.57 -3.36 -9.56
C GLY A 543 15.61 -2.19 -9.80
N ARG A 544 15.63 -1.17 -8.94
CA ARG A 544 14.77 0.03 -9.05
C ARG A 544 14.99 0.81 -10.34
N ILE A 545 16.25 0.95 -10.78
CA ILE A 545 16.55 1.60 -12.07
C ILE A 545 15.99 0.80 -13.24
N MET A 546 16.10 -0.53 -13.20
CA MET A 546 15.53 -1.42 -14.23
C MET A 546 14.00 -1.38 -14.26
N GLU A 547 13.37 -1.44 -13.08
CA GLU A 547 11.93 -1.34 -12.85
C GLU A 547 11.31 -0.11 -13.52
N TYR A 548 11.92 1.07 -13.33
CA TYR A 548 11.48 2.29 -14.01
C TYR A 548 11.93 2.39 -15.48
N SER A 549 12.91 1.58 -15.94
CA SER A 549 13.44 1.62 -17.32
C SER A 549 12.67 0.76 -18.33
N TRP A 550 11.81 -0.17 -17.90
CA TRP A 550 11.11 -1.11 -18.81
C TRP A 550 10.32 -0.42 -19.93
N HIS A 551 9.59 0.65 -19.61
CA HIS A 551 8.85 1.44 -20.60
C HIS A 551 9.77 2.11 -21.65
N SER A 552 11.01 2.47 -21.27
CA SER A 552 12.03 3.04 -22.16
C SER A 552 12.73 1.95 -23.01
N MET A 553 12.73 0.70 -22.55
CA MET A 553 13.15 -0.45 -23.36
C MET A 553 12.13 -0.75 -24.47
N PHE A 554 10.84 -0.51 -24.20
CA PHE A 554 9.70 -0.81 -25.07
C PHE A 554 8.81 0.43 -25.36
N PRO A 555 9.35 1.53 -25.92
CA PRO A 555 8.64 2.82 -26.04
C PRO A 555 7.39 2.70 -26.93
N GLN A 556 6.24 3.22 -26.49
CA GLN A 556 5.01 3.19 -27.29
C GLN A 556 5.16 3.96 -28.62
N PRO A 557 4.40 3.60 -29.67
CA PRO A 557 4.36 4.38 -30.90
C PRO A 557 3.92 5.81 -30.61
N LEU A 558 4.69 6.81 -31.06
CA LEU A 558 4.27 8.21 -31.02
C LEU A 558 3.05 8.39 -31.94
N HIS A 559 1.87 8.46 -31.35
CA HIS A 559 0.67 8.97 -32.03
C HIS A 559 0.85 10.46 -32.29
N ILE A 560 1.40 10.78 -33.46
CA ILE A 560 1.32 12.13 -34.02
C ILE A 560 -0.12 12.32 -34.50
N GLU A 561 -0.98 12.85 -33.62
CA GLU A 561 -2.24 13.46 -34.05
C GLU A 561 -1.90 14.74 -34.84
N GLY A 562 -2.45 14.86 -36.06
CA GLY A 562 -2.24 15.97 -36.98
C GLY A 562 -3.55 16.45 -37.58
#